data_AF-A0AA51C5Q9-F1
#
_entry.id   AF-A0AA51C5Q9-F1
#
_cell.length_a   1.000
_cell.length_b   1.000
_cell.length_c   1.000
_cell.angle_alpha   90.00
_cell.angle_beta   90.00
_cell.angle_gamma   90.00
#
_symmetry.space_group_name_H-M   'P 1'
#
loop_
_entity.id
_entity.type
_entity.pdbx_description
1 polymer ?
#
loop_
_entity_poly.entity_id
_entity_poly.type
_entity_poly.pdbx_seq_one_letter_code
_entity_poly.pdbx_strand_id
1 'polypeptide(L)'
;MKPDLIFGLVTGIIFGILLQKSEVIRYDKQLGALRLLDFTILKFMLSTIVVAMIGTYFLLDLNMVKLSIKPTILGGVIPGGIFFGIGWGLLGYCPGTAMGALGEGRLDAFWGILGMLVGAALYAETFPFMERTLLTWGNLGKITLPQILGVNHWVVITIFVLSALLFFHWSERRGL
;
A
#
# COMPACT_ATOMS: atom_id res chain seq x y z
N MET A 1 26.37 11.37 -6.49
CA MET A 1 25.02 10.74 -6.42
C MET A 1 24.01 11.73 -6.98
N LYS A 2 23.04 11.27 -7.78
CA LYS A 2 21.93 12.14 -8.21
C LYS A 2 21.18 12.64 -6.96
N PRO A 3 20.79 13.92 -6.87
CA PRO A 3 20.12 14.47 -5.69
C PRO A 3 18.86 13.66 -5.30
N ASP A 4 18.15 13.09 -6.29
CA ASP A 4 16.96 12.26 -6.08
C ASP A 4 17.23 10.99 -5.24
N LEU A 5 18.42 10.39 -5.38
CA LEU A 5 18.79 9.18 -4.62
C LEU A 5 19.06 9.51 -3.15
N ILE A 6 19.58 10.71 -2.88
CA ILE A 6 19.84 11.17 -1.51
C ILE A 6 18.51 11.45 -0.81
N PHE A 7 17.57 12.14 -1.48
CA PHE A 7 16.22 12.32 -0.94
C PHE A 7 15.50 10.99 -0.72
N GLY A 8 15.63 10.04 -1.64
CA GLY A 8 15.10 8.68 -1.47
C GLY A 8 15.68 7.96 -0.24
N LEU A 9 16.99 8.05 -0.02
CA LEU A 9 17.64 7.44 1.14
C LEU A 9 17.18 8.08 2.46
N VAL A 10 17.15 9.42 2.53
CA VAL A 10 16.74 10.14 3.74
C VAL A 10 15.28 9.85 4.09
N THR A 11 14.37 9.92 3.11
CA THR A 11 12.96 9.60 3.32
C THR A 11 12.75 8.14 3.71
N GLY A 12 13.52 7.21 3.13
CA GLY A 12 13.51 5.80 3.50
C GLY A 12 13.94 5.54 4.95
N ILE A 13 15.00 6.20 5.43
CA ILE A 13 15.43 6.10 6.84
C ILE A 13 14.35 6.62 7.78
N ILE A 14 13.76 7.78 7.48
CA ILE A 14 12.67 8.36 8.27
C ILE A 14 11.47 7.41 8.29
N PHE A 15 11.08 6.86 7.14
CA PHE A 15 10.00 5.89 7.04
C PHE A 15 10.27 4.62 7.85
N GLY A 16 11.49 4.09 7.82
CA GLY A 16 11.89 2.93 8.62
C GLY A 16 11.78 3.18 10.13
N ILE A 17 12.25 4.33 10.61
CA ILE A 17 12.14 4.74 12.02
C ILE A 17 10.67 4.84 12.45
N LEU A 18 9.82 5.42 11.59
CA LEU A 18 8.39 5.55 11.87
C LEU A 18 7.67 4.20 11.89
N LEU A 19 8.01 3.29 10.98
CA LEU A 19 7.46 1.92 10.98
C LEU A 19 7.87 1.13 12.22
N GLN A 20 9.10 1.30 12.68
CA GLN A 20 9.58 0.65 13.90
C GLN A 20 8.87 1.19 15.13
N LYS A 21 8.69 2.52 15.19
CA LYS A 21 7.97 3.17 16.29
C LYS A 21 6.48 2.82 16.33
N SER A 22 5.86 2.52 15.20
CA SER A 22 4.44 2.14 15.15
C SER A 22 4.17 0.67 15.47
N GLU A 23 5.21 -0.13 15.74
CA GLU A 23 5.13 -1.57 16.08
C GLU A 23 4.37 -2.44 15.07
N VAL A 24 4.03 -1.90 13.89
CA VAL A 24 3.36 -2.62 12.81
C VAL A 24 4.25 -3.69 12.17
N ILE A 25 5.54 -3.68 12.48
CA ILE A 25 6.54 -4.67 12.07
C ILE A 25 6.36 -6.01 12.84
N ARG A 26 5.64 -6.00 13.96
CA ARG A 26 5.40 -7.21 14.77
C ARG A 26 4.47 -8.17 14.03
N TYR A 27 4.88 -9.43 13.95
CA TYR A 27 4.13 -10.50 13.30
C TYR A 27 2.74 -10.70 13.95
N ASP A 28 2.69 -10.64 15.28
CA ASP A 28 1.46 -10.83 16.04
C ASP A 28 0.41 -9.75 15.71
N LYS A 29 0.86 -8.52 15.44
CA LYS A 29 -0.02 -7.43 15.01
C LYS A 29 -0.56 -7.67 13.60
N GLN A 30 0.29 -8.12 12.67
CA GLN A 30 -0.11 -8.44 11.29
C GLN A 30 -1.14 -9.56 11.24
N LEU A 31 -0.92 -10.64 12.00
CA LEU A 31 -1.88 -11.73 12.12
C LEU A 31 -3.14 -11.33 12.89
N GLY A 32 -3.01 -10.50 13.91
CA GLY A 32 -4.14 -9.93 14.63
C GLY A 32 -5.06 -9.11 13.71
N ALA A 33 -4.48 -8.34 12.78
CA ALA A 33 -5.25 -7.63 11.76
C ALA A 33 -5.92 -8.58 10.75
N LEU A 34 -5.21 -9.61 10.27
CA LEU A 34 -5.78 -10.62 9.36
C LEU A 34 -6.88 -11.46 10.00
N ARG A 35 -6.80 -11.68 11.32
CA ARG A 35 -7.82 -12.39 12.11
C ARG A 35 -8.93 -11.48 12.64
N LEU A 36 -8.91 -10.19 12.31
CA LEU A 36 -9.88 -9.18 12.78
C LEU A 36 -9.94 -9.03 14.31
N LEU A 37 -8.84 -9.35 15.00
CA LEU A 37 -8.71 -9.25 16.47
C LEU A 37 -8.08 -7.92 16.89
N ASP A 38 -7.22 -7.34 16.04
CA ASP A 38 -6.47 -6.11 16.31
C ASP A 38 -6.62 -5.17 15.10
N PHE A 39 -7.37 -4.07 15.22
CA PHE A 39 -7.55 -3.12 14.11
C PHE A 39 -6.44 -2.05 14.03
N THR A 40 -5.41 -2.17 14.87
CA THR A 40 -4.30 -1.20 14.93
C THR A 40 -3.65 -0.95 13.56
N ILE A 41 -3.38 -2.00 12.79
CA ILE A 41 -2.77 -1.85 11.44
C ILE A 41 -3.75 -1.24 10.46
N LEU A 42 -5.02 -1.65 10.49
CA LEU A 42 -6.05 -1.07 9.62
C LEU A 42 -6.24 0.42 9.90
N LYS A 43 -6.18 0.84 11.18
CA LYS A 43 -6.20 2.25 11.57
C LYS A 43 -5.01 3.01 11.02
N PHE A 44 -3.80 2.47 11.19
CA PHE A 44 -2.57 3.06 10.68
C PHE A 44 -2.58 3.20 9.14
N MET A 45 -3.03 2.17 8.43
CA MET A 45 -3.13 2.21 6.96
C MET A 45 -4.14 3.25 6.49
N LEU A 46 -5.34 3.28 7.07
CA LEU A 46 -6.38 4.25 6.71
C LEU A 46 -5.96 5.69 7.01
N SER A 47 -5.33 5.95 8.16
CA SER A 47 -4.87 7.30 8.52
C SER A 47 -3.78 7.78 7.56
N THR A 48 -2.86 6.88 7.19
CA THR A 48 -1.80 7.19 6.23
C THR A 48 -2.38 7.48 4.85
N ILE A 49 -3.38 6.70 4.40
CA ILE A 49 -4.07 6.94 3.12
C ILE A 49 -4.78 8.30 3.13
N VAL A 50 -5.48 8.65 4.22
CA VAL A 50 -6.16 9.94 4.36
C VAL A 50 -5.17 11.11 4.28
N VAL A 51 -4.07 11.05 5.05
CA VAL A 51 -3.04 12.11 5.06
C VAL A 51 -2.37 12.21 3.70
N ALA A 52 -2.02 11.08 3.08
CA ALA A 52 -1.42 11.07 1.75
C ALA A 52 -2.37 11.63 0.68
N MET A 53 -3.66 11.31 0.77
CA MET A 53 -4.67 11.82 -0.17
C MET A 53 -4.80 13.34 -0.06
N ILE A 54 -4.95 13.88 1.15
CA ILE A 54 -5.02 15.34 1.36
C ILE A 54 -3.72 16.01 0.90
N GLY A 55 -2.55 15.48 1.28
CA GLY A 55 -1.26 16.08 0.93
C GLY A 55 -0.95 16.05 -0.57
N THR A 56 -1.23 14.93 -1.24
CA THR A 56 -0.95 14.81 -2.68
C THR A 56 -1.88 15.64 -3.55
N TYR A 57 -3.17 15.72 -3.22
CA TYR A 57 -4.12 16.57 -3.94
C TYR A 57 -3.89 18.06 -3.65
N PHE A 58 -3.48 18.43 -2.43
CA PHE A 58 -3.08 19.81 -2.14
C PHE A 58 -1.86 20.25 -2.96
N LEU A 59 -0.85 19.38 -3.10
CA LEU A 59 0.32 19.65 -3.94
C LEU A 59 0.00 19.62 -5.44
N LEU A 60 -1.02 18.88 -5.85
CA LEU A 60 -1.56 18.89 -7.21
C LEU A 60 -2.20 20.24 -7.54
N ASP A 61 -3.00 20.78 -6.63
CA ASP A 61 -3.67 22.08 -6.79
C ASP A 61 -2.65 23.23 -6.91
N LEU A 62 -1.49 23.09 -6.26
CA LEU A 62 -0.35 24.01 -6.38
C LEU A 62 0.48 23.82 -7.66
N ASN A 63 0.09 22.92 -8.58
CA ASN A 63 0.81 22.56 -9.81
C ASN A 63 2.26 22.04 -9.60
N MET A 64 2.62 21.64 -8.38
CA MET A 64 3.98 21.20 -8.07
C MET A 64 4.21 19.71 -8.34
N VAL A 65 3.15 18.91 -8.49
CA VAL A 65 3.22 17.44 -8.62
C VAL A 65 2.32 16.95 -9.75
N LYS A 66 2.82 16.03 -10.57
CA LYS A 66 2.00 15.31 -11.57
C LYS A 66 1.55 13.98 -10.99
N LEU A 67 0.24 13.73 -10.96
CA LEU A 67 -0.31 12.42 -10.59
C LEU A 67 0.06 11.38 -11.65
N SER A 68 0.98 10.47 -11.28
CA SER A 68 1.34 9.33 -12.12
C SER A 68 0.43 8.14 -11.79
N ILE A 69 -0.81 8.20 -12.31
CA ILE A 69 -1.83 7.17 -12.08
C ILE A 69 -1.46 5.91 -12.87
N LYS A 70 -1.36 4.77 -12.17
CA LYS A 70 -1.21 3.46 -12.80
C LYS A 70 -2.54 3.06 -13.45
N PRO A 71 -2.52 2.54 -14.69
CA PRO A 71 -3.74 2.11 -15.37
C PRO A 71 -4.39 0.94 -14.61
N THR A 72 -5.71 1.00 -14.45
CA THR A 72 -6.49 -0.05 -13.81
C THR A 72 -6.75 -1.16 -14.81
N ILE A 73 -5.87 -2.16 -14.81
CA ILE A 73 -6.01 -3.34 -15.66
C ILE A 73 -6.52 -4.48 -14.79
N LEU A 74 -7.82 -4.77 -14.89
CA LEU A 74 -8.50 -5.75 -14.02
C LEU A 74 -7.86 -7.14 -14.11
N GLY A 75 -7.43 -7.55 -15.31
CA GLY A 75 -6.76 -8.83 -15.54
C GLY A 75 -5.39 -8.96 -14.84
N GLY A 76 -4.75 -7.86 -14.44
CA GLY A 76 -3.54 -7.88 -13.62
C GLY A 76 -3.82 -7.68 -12.12
N VAL A 77 -4.75 -6.79 -11.78
CA VAL A 77 -5.03 -6.40 -10.39
C VAL A 77 -5.70 -7.52 -9.60
N ILE A 78 -6.69 -8.22 -10.19
CA ILE A 78 -7.43 -9.28 -9.51
C ILE A 78 -6.53 -10.47 -9.14
N PRO A 79 -5.84 -11.12 -10.10
CA PRO A 79 -4.95 -12.24 -9.76
C PRO A 79 -3.78 -11.78 -8.89
N GLY A 80 -3.19 -10.61 -9.18
CA GLY A 80 -2.11 -10.05 -8.37
C GLY A 80 -2.51 -9.80 -6.91
N GLY A 81 -3.71 -9.25 -6.68
CA GLY A 81 -4.25 -9.03 -5.34
C GLY A 81 -4.51 -10.33 -4.57
N ILE A 82 -4.99 -11.38 -5.26
CA ILE A 82 -5.20 -12.70 -4.64
C ILE A 82 -3.86 -13.33 -4.24
N PHE A 83 -2.87 -13.37 -5.13
CA PHE A 83 -1.55 -13.91 -4.82
C PHE A 83 -0.85 -13.12 -3.71
N PHE A 84 -0.96 -11.79 -3.74
CA PHE A 84 -0.44 -10.93 -2.68
C PHE A 84 -1.12 -11.20 -1.33
N GLY A 85 -2.44 -11.34 -1.30
CA GLY A 85 -3.20 -11.65 -0.09
C GLY A 85 -2.85 -13.02 0.49
N ILE A 86 -2.71 -14.05 -0.35
CA ILE A 86 -2.27 -15.39 0.07
C ILE A 86 -0.85 -15.32 0.64
N GLY A 87 0.07 -14.62 -0.03
CA GLY A 87 1.44 -14.44 0.44
C GLY A 87 1.51 -13.72 1.80
N TRP A 88 0.75 -12.63 1.95
CA TRP A 88 0.67 -11.91 3.22
C TRP A 88 0.08 -12.77 4.35
N GLY A 89 -0.94 -13.59 4.04
CA GLY A 89 -1.54 -14.51 5.00
C GLY A 89 -0.60 -15.64 5.45
N LEU A 90 0.22 -16.17 4.54
CA LEU A 90 1.17 -17.24 4.85
C LEU A 90 2.41 -16.76 5.59
N LEU A 91 2.96 -15.60 5.21
CA LEU A 91 4.19 -15.05 5.80
C LEU A 91 3.93 -14.15 7.02
N GLY A 92 2.71 -13.63 7.17
CA GLY A 92 2.36 -12.66 8.22
C GLY A 92 3.14 -11.34 8.14
N TYR A 93 3.73 -11.03 6.98
CA TYR A 93 4.37 -9.75 6.70
C TYR A 93 3.95 -9.22 5.34
N CYS A 94 3.77 -7.91 5.26
CA CYS A 94 3.68 -7.19 3.99
C CYS A 94 5.11 -6.75 3.55
N PRO A 95 5.33 -6.36 2.29
CA PRO A 95 6.67 -6.10 1.76
C PRO A 95 7.42 -5.00 2.54
N GLY A 96 6.71 -3.95 2.98
CA GLY A 96 7.30 -2.88 3.79
C GLY A 96 7.68 -3.35 5.20
N THR A 97 6.82 -4.13 5.85
CA THR A 97 7.08 -4.66 7.20
C THR A 97 8.13 -5.76 7.20
N ALA A 98 8.26 -6.53 6.12
CA ALA A 98 9.30 -7.54 5.98
C ALA A 98 10.69 -6.89 5.95
N MET A 99 10.86 -5.79 5.19
CA MET A 99 12.11 -5.02 5.18
C MET A 99 12.42 -4.42 6.56
N GLY A 100 11.41 -3.88 7.24
CA GLY A 100 11.56 -3.38 8.61
C GLY A 100 11.94 -4.48 9.61
N ALA A 101 11.30 -5.66 9.53
CA ALA A 101 11.57 -6.81 10.41
C ALA A 101 12.97 -7.38 10.20
N LEU A 102 13.46 -7.39 8.95
CA LEU A 102 14.84 -7.75 8.67
C LEU A 102 15.82 -6.75 9.31
N GLY A 103 15.48 -5.46 9.30
CA GLY A 103 16.24 -4.41 9.99
C GLY A 103 16.30 -4.58 11.52
N GLU A 104 15.26 -5.17 12.12
CA GLU A 104 15.26 -5.56 13.54
C GLU A 104 16.08 -6.85 13.83
N GLY A 105 16.56 -7.54 12.80
CA GLY A 105 17.32 -8.79 12.93
C GLY A 105 16.47 -10.06 12.92
N ARG A 106 15.19 -9.99 12.54
CA ARG A 106 14.31 -11.16 12.45
C ARG A 106 14.57 -11.93 11.15
N LEU A 107 15.26 -13.07 11.26
CA LEU A 107 15.63 -13.90 10.11
C LEU A 107 14.42 -14.51 9.38
N ASP A 108 13.25 -14.62 10.02
CA ASP A 108 12.03 -15.10 9.37
C ASP A 108 11.62 -14.21 8.19
N ALA A 109 11.86 -12.90 8.29
CA ALA A 109 11.53 -11.95 7.23
C ALA A 109 12.48 -12.07 6.02
N PHE A 110 13.69 -12.60 6.23
CA PHE A 110 14.68 -12.80 5.16
C PHE A 110 14.15 -13.76 4.08
N TRP A 111 13.56 -14.89 4.49
CA TRP A 111 12.96 -15.85 3.56
C TRP A 111 11.77 -15.26 2.81
N GLY A 112 10.96 -14.43 3.47
CA GLY A 112 9.87 -13.69 2.83
C GLY A 112 10.38 -12.71 1.76
N ILE A 113 11.47 -11.99 2.04
CA ILE A 113 12.09 -11.06 1.09
C ILE A 113 12.68 -11.81 -0.10
N LEU A 114 13.37 -12.93 0.13
CA LEU A 114 13.87 -13.77 -0.96
C LEU A 114 12.74 -14.29 -1.85
N GLY A 115 11.65 -14.79 -1.26
CA GLY A 115 10.46 -15.21 -2.01
C GLY A 115 9.85 -14.07 -2.84
N MET A 116 9.78 -12.86 -2.28
CA MET A 116 9.32 -11.66 -2.98
C MET A 116 10.24 -11.30 -4.16
N LEU A 117 11.56 -11.35 -3.98
CA LEU A 117 12.53 -11.04 -5.04
C LEU A 117 12.46 -12.05 -6.18
N VAL A 118 12.38 -13.35 -5.86
CA VAL A 118 12.22 -14.41 -6.86
C VAL A 118 10.88 -14.28 -7.59
N GLY A 119 9.79 -14.02 -6.86
CA GLY A 119 8.48 -13.77 -7.46
C GLY A 119 8.47 -12.55 -8.38
N ALA A 120 9.13 -11.46 -7.99
CA ALA A 120 9.26 -10.26 -8.81
C ALA A 120 10.12 -10.50 -10.06
N ALA A 121 11.20 -11.30 -9.96
CA ALA A 121 12.03 -11.68 -11.10
C ALA A 121 11.27 -12.56 -12.09
N LEU A 122 10.55 -13.57 -11.59
CA LEU A 122 9.68 -14.42 -12.42
C LEU A 122 8.58 -13.61 -13.09
N TYR A 123 7.98 -12.66 -12.37
CA TYR A 123 7.01 -11.73 -12.94
C TYR A 123 7.63 -10.86 -14.04
N ALA A 124 8.84 -10.34 -13.85
CA ALA A 124 9.53 -9.53 -14.85
C ALA A 124 9.82 -10.30 -16.15
N GLU A 125 10.22 -11.57 -16.05
CA GLU A 125 10.46 -12.46 -17.20
C GLU A 125 9.16 -12.88 -17.90
N THR A 126 8.08 -13.10 -17.14
CA THR A 126 6.77 -13.47 -17.68
C THR A 126 5.93 -12.25 -18.10
N PHE A 127 6.36 -11.04 -17.77
CA PHE A 127 5.72 -9.78 -18.13
C PHE A 127 5.41 -9.65 -19.63
N PRO A 128 6.35 -9.89 -20.58
CA PRO A 128 6.05 -9.81 -22.02
C PRO A 128 4.97 -10.81 -22.48
N PHE A 129 4.78 -11.93 -21.78
CA PHE A 129 3.70 -12.88 -22.06
C PHE A 129 2.37 -12.43 -21.42
N MET A 130 2.42 -11.98 -20.16
CA MET A 130 1.25 -11.42 -19.47
C MET A 130 0.72 -10.16 -20.15
N GLU A 131 1.58 -9.36 -20.76
CA GLU A 131 1.21 -8.15 -21.50
C GLU A 131 0.29 -8.47 -22.68
N ARG A 132 0.51 -9.61 -23.33
CA ARG A 132 -0.27 -10.04 -24.49
C ARG A 132 -1.59 -10.72 -24.14
N THR A 133 -1.72 -11.31 -22.94
CA THR A 133 -2.88 -12.12 -22.58
C THR A 133 -3.71 -11.53 -21.43
N LEU A 134 -3.08 -11.26 -20.28
CA LEU A 134 -3.77 -10.87 -19.04
C LEU A 134 -3.94 -9.36 -18.93
N LEU A 135 -2.99 -8.57 -19.44
CA LEU A 135 -3.04 -7.11 -19.36
C LEU A 135 -3.91 -6.46 -20.45
N THR A 136 -4.41 -7.24 -21.41
CA THR A 136 -5.40 -6.82 -22.41
C THR A 136 -6.83 -6.97 -21.91
N TRP A 137 -7.05 -7.77 -20.84
CA TRP A 137 -8.36 -8.03 -20.27
C TRP A 137 -8.77 -6.94 -19.28
N GLY A 138 -9.85 -6.22 -19.62
CA GLY A 138 -10.44 -5.21 -18.75
C GLY A 138 -9.52 -4.02 -18.49
N ASN A 139 -8.89 -3.50 -19.54
CA ASN A 139 -8.12 -2.25 -19.46
C ASN A 139 -9.08 -1.08 -19.33
N LEU A 140 -9.37 -0.70 -18.08
CA LEU A 140 -10.16 0.49 -17.77
C LEU A 140 -9.33 1.76 -17.93
N GLY A 141 -8.04 1.70 -18.28
CA GLY A 141 -7.19 2.88 -18.45
C GLY A 141 -6.85 3.58 -17.12
N LYS A 142 -6.38 4.83 -17.20
CA LYS A 142 -6.05 5.65 -16.02
C LYS A 142 -7.32 6.32 -15.49
N ILE A 143 -8.20 5.54 -14.89
CA ILE A 143 -9.42 6.06 -14.32
C ILE A 143 -9.23 6.31 -12.82
N THR A 144 -9.57 7.52 -12.37
CA THR A 144 -9.65 7.86 -10.96
C THR A 144 -11.12 8.02 -10.55
N LEU A 145 -11.45 7.69 -9.29
CA LEU A 145 -12.79 7.87 -8.72
C LEU A 145 -13.40 9.27 -9.01
N PRO A 146 -12.66 10.38 -8.88
CA PRO A 146 -13.14 11.71 -9.24
C PRO A 146 -13.46 11.88 -10.73
N GLN A 147 -12.72 11.21 -11.62
CA GLN A 147 -12.96 11.22 -13.07
C GLN A 147 -14.21 10.45 -13.48
N ILE A 148 -14.53 9.33 -12.83
CA ILE A 148 -15.77 8.56 -13.12
C ILE A 148 -16.99 9.31 -12.61
N LEU A 149 -16.88 9.89 -11.41
CA LEU A 149 -18.00 10.53 -10.74
C LEU A 149 -18.25 11.97 -11.25
N GLY A 150 -17.32 12.54 -12.02
CA GLY A 150 -17.45 13.90 -12.57
C GLY A 150 -17.49 15.00 -11.50
N VAL A 151 -17.09 14.69 -10.26
CA VAL A 151 -17.11 15.60 -9.12
C VAL A 151 -15.72 16.12 -8.82
N ASN A 152 -15.67 17.30 -8.22
CA ASN A 152 -14.43 17.89 -7.72
C ASN A 152 -13.74 16.92 -6.74
N HIS A 153 -12.44 16.69 -6.94
CA HIS A 153 -11.59 15.78 -6.17
C HIS A 153 -11.75 15.98 -4.65
N TRP A 154 -11.93 17.22 -4.20
CA TRP A 154 -12.15 17.56 -2.79
C TRP A 154 -13.42 16.96 -2.18
N VAL A 155 -14.48 16.74 -2.96
CA VAL A 155 -15.73 16.12 -2.47
C VAL A 155 -15.51 14.64 -2.16
N VAL A 156 -14.79 13.93 -3.04
CA VAL A 156 -14.45 12.51 -2.84
C VAL A 156 -13.52 12.36 -1.63
N ILE A 157 -12.53 13.25 -1.50
CA ILE A 157 -11.60 13.27 -0.35
C ILE A 157 -12.37 13.50 0.94
N THR A 158 -13.28 14.49 0.98
CA THR A 158 -14.06 14.82 2.19
C THR A 158 -14.96 13.65 2.61
N ILE A 159 -15.64 13.00 1.65
CA ILE A 159 -16.46 11.80 1.93
C ILE A 159 -15.60 10.66 2.48
N PHE A 160 -14.42 10.42 1.89
CA PHE A 160 -13.51 9.37 2.33
C PHE A 160 -12.89 9.64 3.71
N VAL A 161 -12.58 10.91 4.01
CA VAL A 161 -12.12 11.34 5.34
C VAL A 161 -13.21 11.11 6.37
N LEU A 162 -14.44 11.52 6.08
CA LEU A 162 -15.58 11.34 7.00
C LEU A 162 -15.87 9.85 7.24
N SER A 163 -15.82 9.01 6.22
CA SER A 163 -16.01 7.57 6.38
C SER A 163 -14.88 6.92 7.19
N ALA A 164 -13.62 7.33 6.98
CA ALA A 164 -12.49 6.87 7.78
C ALA A 164 -12.60 7.30 9.24
N LEU A 165 -13.02 8.54 9.52
CA LEU A 165 -13.25 9.03 10.88
C LEU A 165 -14.41 8.30 11.57
N LEU A 166 -15.49 8.02 10.86
CA LEU A 166 -16.60 7.20 11.36
C LEU A 166 -16.14 5.77 11.69
N PHE A 167 -15.29 5.18 10.83
CA PHE A 167 -14.72 3.86 11.08
C PHE A 167 -13.80 3.85 12.30
N PHE A 168 -12.96 4.88 12.48
CA PHE A 168 -12.12 5.01 13.67
C PHE A 168 -12.95 5.14 14.95
N HIS A 169 -13.97 6.00 14.93
CA HIS A 169 -14.87 6.17 16.07
C HIS A 169 -15.62 4.87 16.40
N TRP A 170 -16.04 4.12 15.38
CA TRP A 170 -16.70 2.82 15.55
C TRP A 170 -15.76 1.76 16.13
N SER A 171 -14.53 1.68 15.62
CA SER A 171 -13.51 0.72 16.07
C SER A 171 -13.10 1.00 17.52
N GLU A 172 -12.93 2.28 17.87
CA GLU A 172 -12.58 2.70 19.24
C GLU A 172 -13.72 2.41 20.22
N ARG A 173 -14.98 2.61 19.82
CA ARG A 173 -16.15 2.21 20.62
C ARG A 173 -16.23 0.72 20.92
N ARG A 174 -15.62 -0.13 20.09
CA ARG A 174 -15.58 -1.59 20.29
C ARG A 174 -14.32 -2.08 20.99
N GLY A 175 -13.38 -1.19 21.34
CA GLY A 175 -12.13 -1.55 22.00
C GLY A 175 -11.20 -2.41 21.15
N LEU A 176 -11.32 -2.33 19.81
CA LEU A 176 -10.55 -3.09 18.82
C LEU A 176 -9.61 -2.18 18.01
#